data_AF-A0A7G9RGI1-F1
#
_entry.id   AF-A0A7G9RGI1-F1
#
_cell.length_a   1.000
_cell.length_b   1.000
_cell.length_c   1.000
_cell.angle_alpha   90.00
_cell.angle_beta   90.00
_cell.angle_gamma   90.00
#
_symmetry.space_group_name_H-M   'P 1'
#
loop_
_entity.id
_entity.type
_entity.pdbx_description
1 polymer ?
#
loop_
_entity_poly.entity_id
_entity_poly.type
_entity_poly.pdbx_seq_one_letter_code
_entity_poly.pdbx_strand_id
1 'polypeptide(L)' 'MLVVQDGSAVAPIALVAQPINTGGRGLAIVAELSDRWGSTPTADGGKSVWASFDKRLSPERLPVATPRGH' A
#
# COMPACT_ATOMS: atom_id res chain seq x y z
N MET A 1 8.48 0.96 4.73
CA MET A 1 8.27 -0.28 3.96
C MET A 1 7.40 -1.21 4.79
N LEU A 2 6.38 -1.80 4.19
CA LEU A 2 5.49 -2.79 4.79
C LEU A 2 5.71 -4.13 4.10
N VAL A 3 5.78 -5.22 4.86
CA VAL A 3 5.91 -6.59 4.34
C VAL A 3 4.88 -7.48 5.03
N VAL A 4 4.18 -8.29 4.25
CA VAL A 4 3.29 -9.34 4.74
C VAL A 4 3.78 -10.67 4.20
N GLN A 5 3.92 -11.66 5.09
CA GLN A 5 4.36 -13.00 4.74
C GLN A 5 3.28 -14.01 5.10
N ASP A 6 3.09 -15.00 4.24
CA ASP A 6 2.32 -16.19 4.56
C ASP A 6 3.03 -17.44 4.03
N GLY A 7 2.67 -18.60 4.57
CA GLY A 7 3.28 -19.88 4.21
C GLY A 7 2.80 -20.47 2.87
N SER A 8 1.97 -19.77 2.11
CA SER A 8 1.51 -20.24 0.80
C SER A 8 2.44 -19.76 -0.31
N ALA A 9 2.99 -20.71 -1.07
CA ALA A 9 3.80 -20.46 -2.26
C ALA A 9 3.02 -19.84 -3.43
N VAL A 10 1.69 -19.78 -3.35
CA VAL A 10 0.84 -19.29 -4.45
C VAL A 10 1.07 -17.80 -4.64
N ALA A 11 1.61 -17.44 -5.80
CA ALA A 11 1.84 -16.04 -6.17
C ALA A 11 0.57 -15.20 -6.00
N PRO A 12 0.68 -13.96 -5.51
CA PRO A 12 -0.46 -13.09 -5.29
C PRO A 12 -1.12 -12.73 -6.63
N ILE A 13 -2.43 -12.96 -6.75
CA ILE A 13 -3.21 -12.68 -7.98
C ILE A 13 -4.10 -11.48 -7.74
N ALA A 14 -3.95 -10.43 -8.55
CA ALA A 14 -4.87 -9.30 -8.54
C ALA A 14 -6.26 -9.74 -9.02
N LEU A 15 -7.28 -9.49 -8.19
CA LEU A 15 -8.65 -9.85 -8.50
C LEU A 15 -9.49 -8.60 -8.74
N VAL A 16 -10.42 -8.68 -9.69
CA VAL A 16 -11.47 -7.68 -9.86
C VAL A 16 -12.61 -8.03 -8.90
N ALA A 17 -12.63 -7.34 -7.76
CA ALA A 17 -13.67 -7.55 -6.76
C ALA A 17 -14.96 -6.80 -7.14
N GLN A 18 -16.09 -7.50 -7.12
CA GLN A 18 -17.41 -6.86 -7.21
C GLN A 18 -17.74 -6.14 -5.88
N PRO A 19 -18.68 -5.17 -5.89
CA PRO A 19 -19.03 -4.41 -4.69
C PRO A 19 -19.46 -5.28 -3.49
N ILE A 20 -20.15 -6.39 -3.76
CA ILE A 20 -20.65 -7.32 -2.73
C ILE A 20 -19.60 -8.33 -2.26
N ASN A 21 -18.43 -8.39 -2.90
CA ASN A 21 -17.38 -9.32 -2.51
C ASN A 21 -16.75 -8.85 -1.19
N THR A 22 -16.57 -9.76 -0.25
CA THR A 22 -15.89 -9.47 1.03
C THR A 22 -14.36 -9.43 0.90
N GLY A 23 -13.81 -10.00 -0.19
CA GLY A 23 -12.38 -10.08 -0.45
C GLY A 23 -11.97 -9.68 -1.88
N GLY A 24 -10.69 -9.89 -2.20
CA GLY A 24 -10.13 -9.70 -3.55
C GLY A 24 -9.59 -8.30 -3.86
N ARG A 25 -9.74 -7.33 -2.95
CA ARG A 25 -9.24 -5.96 -3.15
C ARG A 25 -7.81 -5.71 -2.65
N GLY A 26 -7.21 -6.67 -1.94
CA GLY A 26 -5.93 -6.45 -1.25
C GLY A 26 -4.82 -5.94 -2.16
N LEU A 27 -4.57 -6.64 -3.28
CA LEU A 27 -3.51 -6.22 -4.22
C LEU A 27 -3.85 -4.96 -4.99
N ALA A 28 -5.13 -4.72 -5.30
CA ALA A 28 -5.55 -3.46 -5.91
C ALA A 28 -5.26 -2.29 -4.97
N ILE A 29 -5.62 -2.41 -3.68
CA ILE A 29 -5.33 -1.40 -2.67
C ILE A 29 -3.81 -1.17 -2.53
N VAL A 30 -3.00 -2.23 -2.52
CA VAL A 30 -1.53 -2.10 -2.46
C VAL A 30 -0.99 -1.39 -3.69
N ALA A 31 -1.44 -1.77 -4.89
CA ALA A 31 -0.99 -1.17 -6.14
C ALA A 31 -1.34 0.32 -6.23
N GLU A 32 -2.52 0.72 -5.75
CA GLU A 32 -2.96 2.12 -5.79
C GLU A 32 -2.28 3.01 -4.75
N LEU A 33 -1.99 2.47 -3.55
CA LEU A 33 -1.51 3.29 -2.43
C LEU A 33 0.01 3.36 -2.29
N SER A 34 0.75 2.43 -2.88
CA SER A 34 2.21 2.34 -2.73
C SER A 34 2.95 2.96 -3.89
N ASP A 35 4.12 3.55 -3.62
CA ASP A 35 4.98 4.11 -4.67
C ASP A 35 5.68 2.99 -5.46
N ARG A 36 6.03 1.91 -4.75
CA ARG A 36 6.53 0.66 -5.35
C ARG A 36 6.07 -0.51 -4.51
N TRP A 37 5.75 -1.61 -5.16
CA TRP A 37 5.40 -2.87 -4.53
C TRP A 37 5.89 -4.05 -5.36
N GLY A 38 5.86 -5.23 -4.75
CA GLY A 38 6.14 -6.47 -5.45
C GLY A 38 5.90 -7.69 -4.57
N SER A 39 6.23 -8.85 -5.12
CA SER A 39 6.17 -10.11 -4.38
C SER A 39 7.41 -10.95 -4.63
N THR A 40 7.87 -11.64 -3.60
CA THR A 40 9.04 -12.51 -3.66
C THR A 40 8.77 -13.81 -2.89
N PRO A 41 9.17 -14.98 -3.40
CA PRO A 41 9.17 -16.22 -2.63
C PRO A 41 10.04 -16.09 -1.37
N THR A 42 9.68 -16.81 -0.31
CA THR A 42 10.50 -16.91 0.91
C THR A 42 11.29 -18.23 0.92
N ALA A 43 12.37 -18.28 1.71
CA ALA A 43 13.25 -19.44 1.79
C ALA A 43 12.56 -20.70 2.35
N ASP A 44 11.55 -20.51 3.19
CA ASP A 44 10.70 -21.55 3.78
C ASP A 44 9.54 -21.99 2.88
N GLY A 45 9.50 -21.51 1.62
CA GLY A 45 8.50 -21.93 0.63
C GLY A 45 7.18 -21.16 0.68
N GLY A 46 7.11 -20.08 1.44
CA GLY A 46 6.00 -19.13 1.43
C GLY A 46 6.20 -17.98 0.43
N LYS A 47 5.48 -16.88 0.67
CA LYS A 47 5.64 -15.65 -0.10
C LYS A 47 5.67 -14.42 0.79
N SER A 48 6.33 -13.39 0.29
CA SER A 48 6.28 -12.04 0.84
C SER A 48 5.68 -11.09 -0.18
N VAL A 49 4.71 -10.29 0.23
CA VAL A 49 4.26 -9.10 -0.51
C VAL A 49 4.82 -7.88 0.20
N TRP A 50 5.51 -7.02 -0.53
CA TRP A 50 6.15 -5.81 0.00
C TRP A 50 5.60 -4.56 -0.66
N ALA A 51 5.52 -3.48 0.12
CA ALA A 51 5.11 -2.16 -0.33
C ALA A 51 6.02 -1.08 0.28
N SER A 52 6.44 -0.14 -0.55
CA SER A 52 7.21 1.03 -0.14
C SER A 52 6.39 2.31 -0.32
N PHE A 53 6.62 3.24 0.59
CA PHE A 53 5.95 4.53 0.63
C PHE A 53 7.03 5.58 0.89
N ASP A 54 7.16 6.51 -0.04
CA ASP A 54 7.97 7.69 0.13
C ASP A 54 7.28 8.58 1.14
N LYS A 55 8.03 8.98 2.18
CA LYS A 55 7.52 9.93 3.15
C LYS A 55 7.30 11.25 2.40
N ARG A 56 6.06 11.55 2.03
CA ARG A 56 5.70 12.92 1.65
C ARG A 56 5.96 13.78 2.88
N LEU A 57 7.10 14.46 2.88
CA LEU A 57 7.28 15.61 3.74
C LEU A 57 6.22 16.59 3.27
N SER A 58 5.16 16.76 4.04
CA SER A 58 4.25 17.88 3.82
C SER A 58 5.14 19.12 3.76
N PRO A 59 5.07 19.96 2.71
CA PRO A 59 5.62 21.30 2.84
C PRO A 59 5.00 21.86 4.12
N GLU A 60 5.87 22.30 5.02
CA GLU A 60 5.56 22.87 6.32
C GLU A 60 4.20 23.57 6.28
N ARG A 61 3.32 23.28 7.26
CA ARG A 61 2.07 24.02 7.47
C ARG A 61 2.42 25.50 7.55
N LEU A 62 2.41 26.20 6.41
CA LEU A 62 2.70 27.61 6.34
C LEU A 62 1.75 28.28 7.34
N PRO A 63 2.25 29.09 8.29
CA PRO A 63 1.38 29.74 9.26
C PRO A 63 0.30 30.47 8.48
N VAL A 64 -0.97 30.16 8.76
CA VAL A 64 -2.10 30.81 8.11
C VAL A 64 -1.94 32.31 8.37
N ALA A 65 -1.75 33.09 7.31
CA ALA A 65 -1.64 34.53 7.46
C ALA A 65 -2.95 35.02 8.07
N THR A 66 -2.87 35.53 9.30
CA THR A 66 -4.03 36.08 10.00
C THR A 66 -4.55 37.26 9.19
N PRO A 67 -5.86 37.32 8.84
CA PRO A 67 -6.38 38.49 8.13
C PRO A 67 -6.19 39.71 9.03
N ARG A 68 -5.47 40.74 8.56
CA ARG A 68 -5.46 42.04 9.23
C ARG A 68 -6.82 42.67 8.96
N GLY A 69 -7.64 42.78 10.00
CA GLY A 69 -8.90 43.51 9.94
C GLY A 69 -8.67 44.99 9.61
N HIS A 70 -9.54 45.53 8.77
CA HIS A 70 -9.86 46.95 8.66
C HIS A 70 -11.34 47.08 8.29
#